data_AF-A0A7W0FBW2-F1
#
_entry.id   AF-A0A7W0FBW2-F1
#
_cell.length_a   1.000
_cell.length_b   1.000
_cell.length_c   1.000
_cell.angle_alpha   90.00
_cell.angle_beta   90.00
_cell.angle_gamma   90.00
#
_symmetry.space_group_name_H-M   'P 1'
#
loop_
_entity.id
_entity.type
_entity.pdbx_description
1 polymer ?
#
loop_
_entity_poly.entity_id
_entity_poly.type
_entity_poly.pdbx_seq_one_letter_code
_entity_poly.pdbx_strand_id
1 'polypeptide(L)' 'AEVPVKAKEMYLNFIEGLKQTGIKVASGDFGAYMQVHITNDGPVTIMLETKSR' A
#
# COMPACT_ATOMS: atom_id res chain seq x y z
N ALA A 1 -9.07 10.86 4.29
CA ALA A 1 -7.61 10.82 4.09
C ALA A 1 -6.94 11.50 5.28
N GLU A 2 -5.76 11.03 5.68
CA GLU A 2 -4.96 11.60 6.80
C GLU A 2 -4.01 12.70 6.28
N VAL A 3 -3.49 13.56 7.18
CA VAL A 3 -2.55 14.64 6.82
C VAL A 3 -1.26 14.08 6.19
N PRO A 4 -0.65 14.75 5.17
CA PRO A 4 0.42 14.16 4.36
C PRO A 4 1.63 13.64 5.15
N VAL A 5 2.04 14.36 6.19
CA VAL A 5 3.18 13.97 7.04
C VAL A 5 2.88 12.67 7.77
N LYS A 6 1.74 12.60 8.46
CA LYS A 6 1.30 11.41 9.20
C LYS A 6 0.94 10.26 8.25
N ALA A 7 0.35 10.55 7.10
CA ALA A 7 0.06 9.55 6.07
C ALA A 7 1.34 8.90 5.51
N LYS A 8 2.39 9.70 5.27
CA LYS A 8 3.70 9.18 4.83
C LYS A 8 4.32 8.27 5.89
N GLU A 9 4.27 8.67 7.15
CA GLU A 9 4.76 7.85 8.26
C GLU A 9 4.00 6.51 8.34
N MET A 10 2.66 6.55 8.31
CA MET A 10 1.82 5.35 8.32
C MET A 10 2.10 4.44 7.12
N TYR A 11 2.28 5.01 5.92
CA TYR A 11 2.63 4.27 4.70
C TYR A 11 3.96 3.54 4.84
N LEU A 12 5.00 4.23 5.33
CA LEU A 12 6.34 3.65 5.50
C LEU A 12 6.33 2.54 6.55
N ASN A 13 5.66 2.77 7.69
CA ASN A 13 5.54 1.77 8.75
C ASN A 13 4.77 0.53 8.28
N PHE A 14 3.72 0.71 7.46
CA PHE A 14 2.96 -0.40 6.89
C PHE A 14 3.82 -1.25 5.96
N ILE A 15 4.60 -0.62 5.06
CA ILE A 15 5.52 -1.34 4.18
C ILE A 15 6.56 -2.12 4.98
N GLU A 16 7.11 -1.51 6.04
CA GLU A 16 8.10 -2.17 6.89
C GLU A 16 7.51 -3.39 7.61
N GLY A 17 6.28 -3.26 8.14
CA GLY A 17 5.55 -4.39 8.71
C GLY A 17 5.34 -5.53 7.70
N LEU A 18 5.01 -5.21 6.44
CA LEU A 18 4.86 -6.22 5.38
C LEU A 18 6.18 -6.92 5.07
N LYS A 19 7.29 -6.19 4.99
CA LYS A 19 8.62 -6.76 4.72
C LYS A 19 9.04 -7.79 5.77
N GLN A 20 8.66 -7.55 7.02
CA GLN A 20 8.95 -8.46 8.14
C GLN A 20 8.21 -9.80 8.05
N THR A 21 7.13 -9.89 7.26
CA THR A 21 6.37 -11.14 7.09
C THR A 21 7.09 -12.18 6.21
N GLY A 22 8.20 -11.80 5.56
CA GLY A 22 8.96 -12.67 4.65
C GLY A 22 8.41 -12.72 3.22
N ILE A 23 7.32 -12.00 2.91
CA ILE A 23 6.84 -11.84 1.54
C ILE A 23 7.73 -10.86 0.77
N LYS A 24 7.83 -11.03 -0.55
CA LYS A 24 8.50 -10.07 -1.41
C LYS A 24 7.64 -8.80 -1.55
N VAL A 25 8.13 -7.69 -1.02
CA VAL A 25 7.44 -6.39 -1.07
C VAL A 25 8.15 -5.45 -2.03
N ALA A 26 7.40 -4.85 -2.95
CA ALA A 26 7.83 -3.71 -3.77
C ALA A 26 6.91 -2.51 -3.50
N SER A 27 7.44 -1.29 -3.65
CA SER A 27 6.70 -0.04 -3.39
C SER A 27 7.02 1.01 -4.44
N GLY A 28 6.14 2.00 -4.57
CA GLY A 28 6.42 3.25 -5.29
C GLY A 28 6.90 4.35 -4.35
N ASP A 29 6.77 5.61 -4.80
CA ASP A 29 7.20 6.79 -4.06
C ASP A 29 6.01 7.61 -3.56
N PHE A 30 5.93 7.82 -2.23
CA PHE A 30 4.83 8.55 -1.61
C PHE A 30 4.81 10.02 -2.06
N GLY A 31 3.69 10.45 -2.63
CA GLY A 31 3.48 11.83 -3.11
C GLY A 31 4.04 12.10 -4.50
N ALA A 32 4.66 11.12 -5.15
CA ALA A 32 5.11 11.26 -6.53
C ALA A 32 3.94 11.07 -7.51
N TYR A 33 4.05 11.72 -8.67
CA TYR A 33 3.23 11.36 -9.82
C TYR A 33 3.72 10.02 -10.38
N MET A 34 2.84 9.02 -10.45
CA MET A 34 3.22 7.65 -10.82
C MET A 34 2.30 7.10 -11.92
N GLN A 35 2.90 6.30 -12.81
CA GLN A 35 2.18 5.44 -13.74
C GLN A 35 2.35 3.99 -13.28
N VAL A 36 1.28 3.40 -12.74
CA VAL A 36 1.30 2.02 -12.25
C VAL A 36 0.75 1.09 -13.32
N HIS A 37 1.58 0.16 -13.78
CA HIS A 37 1.17 -0.88 -14.71
C HIS A 37 0.81 -2.16 -13.95
N ILE A 38 -0.31 -2.78 -14.30
CA ILE A 38 -0.79 -4.02 -13.68
C ILE A 38 -1.44 -4.93 -14.73
N THR A 39 -1.08 -6.21 -14.73
CA THR A 39 -1.78 -7.27 -15.46
C THR A 39 -2.58 -8.08 -14.44
N ASN A 40 -3.91 -7.95 -14.44
CA ASN A 40 -4.78 -8.65 -13.50
C ASN A 40 -5.17 -10.03 -14.06
N ASP A 41 -4.43 -11.07 -13.69
CA ASP A 41 -4.67 -12.45 -14.10
C ASP A 41 -5.83 -13.07 -13.28
N GLY A 42 -7.00 -13.21 -13.90
CA GLY A 42 -8.29 -13.44 -13.25
C GLY A 42 -9.45 -12.83 -14.06
N PRO A 43 -9.98 -11.63 -13.73
CA PRO A 43 -9.53 -10.67 -12.70
C PRO A 43 -10.26 -10.83 -11.37
N VAL A 44 -9.52 -10.75 -10.26
CA VAL A 44 -10.08 -10.74 -8.90
C VAL A 44 -9.68 -9.45 -8.20
N THR A 45 -10.65 -8.74 -7.64
CA THR A 45 -10.43 -7.51 -6.86
C THR A 45 -11.12 -7.64 -5.51
N ILE A 46 -10.36 -7.52 -4.42
CA ILE A 46 -10.86 -7.62 -3.05
C ILE A 46 -10.73 -6.25 -2.38
N MET A 47 -11.83 -5.72 -1.86
CA MET A 47 -11.83 -4.49 -1.06
C MET A 47 -11.69 -4.85 0.42
N LEU A 48 -10.74 -4.21 1.11
CA LEU A 48 -10.47 -4.42 2.53
C LEU A 48 -10.53 -3.07 3.27
N GLU A 49 -11.24 -3.03 4.39
CA GLU A 49 -11.31 -1.87 5.27
C GLU A 49 -11.03 -2.31 6.72
N THR A 50 -10.16 -1.58 7.43
CA THR A 50 -9.80 -1.92 8.81
C THR A 50 -10.84 -1.49 9.84
N LYS A 51 -11.56 -0.39 9.58
CA LYS A 51 -12.68 0.04 10.41
C LYS A 51 -13.99 -0.55 9.89
N SER A 52 -14.27 -1.76 10.35
CA SER A 52 -15.61 -2.35 10.34
C SER A 52 -15.86 -2.95 11.72
N ARG A 53 -16.27 -2.09 12.67
CA ARG A 53 -17.04 -2.49 13.85
C ARG A 53 -18.30 -1.66 13.88
#